data_AF-A0A519KUV1-F1
#
_entry.id   AF-A0A519KUV1-F1
#
_cell.length_a   1.000
_cell.length_b   1.000
_cell.length_c   1.000
_cell.angle_alpha   90.00
_cell.angle_beta   90.00
_cell.angle_gamma   90.00
#
_symmetry.space_group_name_H-M   'P 1'
#
loop_
_entity.id
_entity.type
_entity.pdbx_description
1 polymer ?
#
loop_
_entity_poly.entity_id
_entity_poly.type
_entity_poly.pdbx_seq_one_letter_code
_entity_poly.pdbx_strand_id
1 'polypeptide(L)'
;MDFLDIHTHKSAQQKGVESIQSLSLTSDIFLAMPKTKSISIGLHPWYASIEKLEIQLKYLSVLAKQTNVKLIGECGLDKLKGESLKNQILILENQVALAEQLNKPLILHCVRAFS
;
A
#
# COMPACT_ATOMS: atom_id res chain seq x y z
N MET A 1 -1.57 -5.08 -28.14
CA MET A 1 -2.44 -5.01 -26.95
C MET A 1 -1.49 -4.83 -25.79
N ASP A 2 -1.58 -3.71 -25.09
CA ASP A 2 -0.70 -3.46 -23.95
C ASP A 2 -1.21 -4.28 -22.75
N PHE A 3 -0.28 -4.84 -21.98
CA PHE A 3 -0.60 -5.57 -20.76
C PHE A 3 -0.66 -4.61 -19.56
N LEU A 4 -1.60 -4.82 -18.65
CA LEU A 4 -1.66 -4.11 -17.38
C LEU A 4 -1.15 -5.02 -16.25
N ASP A 5 0.00 -4.67 -15.68
CA ASP A 5 0.53 -5.25 -14.46
C ASP A 5 0.07 -4.42 -13.26
N ILE A 6 -0.94 -4.91 -12.53
CA ILE A 6 -1.57 -4.18 -11.42
C ILE A 6 -0.72 -4.13 -10.15
N HIS A 7 0.41 -4.84 -10.09
CA HIS A 7 1.24 -4.89 -8.89
C HIS A 7 2.69 -5.31 -9.19
N THR A 8 3.63 -4.38 -9.02
CA THR A 8 5.06 -4.67 -9.13
C THR A 8 5.89 -3.88 -8.13
N HIS A 9 6.94 -4.48 -7.58
CA HIS A 9 7.95 -3.74 -6.81
C HIS A 9 9.08 -3.18 -7.69
N LYS A 10 9.08 -3.50 -8.99
CA LYS A 10 10.12 -3.03 -9.92
C LYS A 10 9.81 -1.60 -10.39
N SER A 11 10.80 -0.73 -10.32
CA SER A 11 10.69 0.65 -10.86
C SER A 11 10.82 0.72 -12.38
N ALA A 12 11.44 -0.29 -13.00
CA ALA A 12 11.74 -0.32 -14.43
C ALA A 12 10.46 -0.62 -15.24
N GLN A 13 10.26 0.13 -16.33
CA GLN A 13 9.15 -0.11 -17.25
C GLN A 13 9.58 -1.08 -18.35
N GLN A 14 8.68 -1.99 -18.71
CA GLN A 14 8.82 -2.87 -19.86
C GLN A 14 7.99 -2.31 -21.01
N LYS A 15 8.55 -2.31 -22.23
CA LYS A 15 7.84 -1.85 -23.42
C LYS A 15 6.58 -2.71 -23.64
N GLY A 16 5.43 -2.06 -23.81
CA GLY A 16 4.13 -2.71 -23.99
C GLY A 16 3.47 -3.19 -22.69
N VAL A 17 4.00 -2.81 -21.53
CA VAL A 17 3.40 -3.09 -20.21
C VAL A 17 3.18 -1.78 -19.45
N GLU A 18 1.93 -1.48 -19.12
CA GLU A 18 1.62 -0.47 -18.10
C GLU A 18 1.65 -1.16 -16.74
N SER A 19 2.40 -0.61 -15.78
CA SER A 19 2.58 -1.23 -14.47
C SER A 19 2.22 -0.28 -13.34
N ILE A 20 1.57 -0.81 -12.31
CA ILE A 20 1.31 -0.11 -11.06
C ILE A 20 2.38 -0.50 -10.05
N GLN A 21 3.27 0.45 -9.73
CA GLN A 21 4.35 0.19 -8.78
C GLN A 21 3.85 0.26 -7.33
N SER A 22 4.08 -0.81 -6.56
CA SER A 22 3.74 -0.90 -5.14
C SER A 22 4.83 -0.27 -4.28
N LEU A 23 4.46 0.75 -3.50
CA LEU A 23 5.34 1.49 -2.61
C LEU A 23 4.82 1.43 -1.17
N SER A 24 5.69 1.04 -0.24
CA SER A 24 5.34 1.04 1.18
C SER A 24 5.68 2.38 1.83
N LEU A 25 4.72 2.95 2.55
CA LEU A 25 4.87 4.23 3.27
C LEU A 25 5.39 4.05 4.70
N THR A 26 5.97 2.89 5.02
CA THR A 26 6.45 2.56 6.37
C THR A 26 7.93 2.88 6.59
N SER A 27 8.69 3.12 5.52
CA SER A 27 10.10 3.54 5.57
C SER A 27 10.22 5.06 5.58
N ASP A 28 11.23 5.60 6.28
CA ASP A 28 11.49 7.05 6.45
C ASP A 28 11.82 7.82 5.14
N ILE A 29 11.75 7.16 3.99
CA ILE A 29 12.06 7.72 2.66
C ILE A 29 10.76 8.07 1.94
N PHE A 30 10.15 9.19 2.31
CA PHE A 30 8.99 9.77 1.61
C PHE A 30 9.38 10.69 0.43
N LEU A 31 10.68 10.88 0.20
CA LEU A 31 11.22 12.02 -0.55
C LEU A 31 11.25 11.88 -2.08
N ALA A 32 10.90 10.72 -2.63
CA ALA A 32 10.98 10.49 -4.09
C ALA A 32 9.79 9.70 -4.65
N MET A 33 8.57 10.13 -4.34
CA MET A 33 7.39 9.55 -4.98
C MET A 33 7.35 9.89 -6.48
N PRO A 34 7.16 8.90 -7.37
CA PRO A 34 6.94 9.16 -8.78
C PRO A 34 5.73 10.08 -8.94
N LYS A 35 5.85 11.17 -9.71
CA LYS A 35 4.72 12.10 -9.95
C LYS A 35 3.81 11.65 -11.08
N THR A 36 4.34 10.87 -12.03
CA THR A 36 3.67 10.55 -13.29
C THR A 36 3.33 9.07 -13.45
N LYS A 37 4.05 8.17 -12.76
CA LYS A 37 3.79 6.73 -12.84
C LYS A 37 2.57 6.34 -12.00
N SER A 38 1.75 5.44 -12.53
CA SER A 38 0.70 4.76 -11.77
C SER A 38 1.33 3.94 -10.64
N ILE A 39 0.83 4.13 -9.42
CA ILE A 39 1.36 3.51 -8.21
C ILE A 39 0.25 3.05 -7.27
N SER A 40 0.58 2.12 -6.38
CA SER A 40 -0.19 1.81 -5.18
C SER A 40 0.63 2.16 -3.95
N ILE A 41 -0.05 2.65 -2.91
CA ILE A 41 0.61 3.00 -1.64
C ILE A 41 -0.16 2.44 -0.46
N GLY A 42 0.56 1.90 0.52
CA GLY A 42 -0.04 1.36 1.74
C GLY A 42 0.97 1.20 2.86
N LEU A 43 0.47 0.79 4.02
CA LEU A 43 1.23 0.39 5.19
C LEU A 43 1.31 -1.13 5.20
N HIS A 44 2.48 -1.66 4.84
CA HIS A 44 2.70 -3.08 4.70
C HIS A 44 2.77 -3.76 6.08
N PRO A 45 2.14 -4.93 6.31
CA PRO A 45 2.05 -5.58 7.62
C PRO A 45 3.39 -5.84 8.29
N TRP A 46 4.44 -6.06 7.50
CA TRP A 46 5.79 -6.32 8.01
C TRP A 46 6.42 -5.13 8.75
N TYR A 47 6.01 -3.91 8.44
CA TYR A 47 6.73 -2.70 8.82
C TYR A 47 5.84 -1.66 9.51
N ALA A 48 4.53 -1.71 9.27
CA ALA A 48 3.57 -0.86 9.96
C ALA A 48 3.52 -1.22 11.45
N SER A 49 3.41 -0.20 12.31
CA SER A 49 3.34 -0.38 13.76
C SER A 49 2.27 0.52 14.36
N ILE A 50 1.68 0.12 15.48
CA ILE A 50 0.67 0.94 16.16
C ILE A 50 1.25 2.27 16.63
N GLU A 51 2.49 2.24 17.12
CA GLU A 51 3.19 3.44 17.59
C GLU A 51 3.26 4.54 16.51
N LYS A 52 3.48 4.15 15.24
CA LYS A 52 3.60 5.09 14.12
C LYS A 52 2.31 5.24 13.31
N LEU A 53 1.22 4.58 13.72
CA LEU A 53 0.02 4.46 12.90
C LEU A 53 -0.61 5.81 12.58
N GLU A 54 -0.76 6.68 13.58
CA GLU A 54 -1.40 7.98 13.40
C GLU A 54 -0.68 8.83 12.33
N ILE A 55 0.64 8.94 12.45
CA ILE A 55 1.44 9.73 11.52
C ILE A 55 1.49 9.09 10.13
N GLN A 56 1.63 7.76 10.05
CA GLN A 56 1.62 7.02 8.79
C GLN A 56 0.28 7.14 8.06
N LEU A 57 -0.86 7.05 8.76
CA LEU A 57 -2.19 7.26 8.18
C LEU A 57 -2.41 8.69 7.71
N LYS A 58 -1.93 9.68 8.47
CA LYS A 58 -1.98 11.08 8.05
C LYS A 58 -1.25 11.26 6.72
N TYR A 59 -0.04 10.72 6.57
CA TYR A 59 0.69 10.77 5.30
C TYR A 59 -0.01 10.00 4.18
N LEU A 60 -0.44 8.77 4.46
CA LEU A 60 -1.16 7.94 3.50
C LEU A 60 -2.41 8.66 2.97
N SER A 61 -3.22 9.25 3.85
CA SER A 61 -4.46 9.96 3.46
C SER A 61 -4.22 11.18 2.57
N VAL A 62 -3.09 11.87 2.74
CA VAL A 62 -2.69 13.01 1.90
C VAL A 62 -2.21 12.52 0.53
N LEU A 63 -1.27 11.57 0.53
CA LEU A 63 -0.66 11.06 -0.70
C LEU A 63 -1.65 10.27 -1.54
N ALA A 64 -2.58 9.55 -0.91
CA ALA A 64 -3.58 8.74 -1.59
C ALA A 64 -4.52 9.56 -2.49
N LYS A 65 -4.61 10.87 -2.31
CA LYS A 65 -5.42 11.76 -3.17
C LYS A 65 -4.73 12.12 -4.48
N GLN A 66 -3.44 11.84 -4.63
CA GLN A 66 -2.71 12.11 -5.88
C GLN A 66 -3.29 11.29 -7.04
N THR A 67 -3.34 11.91 -8.22
CA THR A 67 -3.97 11.33 -9.42
C THR A 67 -3.26 10.08 -9.94
N ASN A 68 -1.96 9.97 -9.68
CA ASN A 68 -1.13 8.85 -10.08
C ASN A 68 -1.19 7.68 -9.09
N VAL A 69 -1.71 7.89 -7.87
CA VAL A 69 -2.02 6.79 -6.94
C VAL A 69 -3.33 6.15 -7.38
N LYS A 70 -3.28 4.89 -7.81
CA LYS A 70 -4.43 4.17 -8.36
C LYS A 70 -5.09 3.23 -7.33
N LEU A 71 -4.32 2.68 -6.40
CA LEU A 71 -4.78 1.72 -5.39
C LEU A 71 -4.22 2.08 -4.00
N ILE A 72 -4.92 1.60 -2.98
CA ILE A 72 -4.39 1.52 -1.61
C ILE A 72 -3.78 0.12 -1.42
N GLY A 73 -2.65 0.07 -0.72
CA GLY A 73 -1.87 -1.15 -0.53
C GLY A 73 -0.54 -1.12 -1.29
N GLU A 74 0.35 -2.08 -1.06
CA GLU A 74 0.07 -3.33 -0.35
C GLU A 74 -0.09 -3.16 1.17
N CYS A 75 -1.16 -3.75 1.71
CA CYS A 75 -1.48 -3.78 3.14
C CYS A 75 -2.20 -5.09 3.48
N GLY A 76 -2.28 -5.45 4.77
CA GLY A 76 -3.00 -6.66 5.16
C GLY A 76 -2.44 -7.33 6.38
N LEU A 77 -2.42 -8.66 6.34
CA LEU A 77 -2.12 -9.54 7.47
C LEU A 77 -1.00 -10.53 7.11
N ASP A 78 0.00 -10.62 7.97
CA ASP A 78 1.04 -11.63 7.93
C ASP A 78 1.25 -12.20 9.34
N LYS A 79 0.81 -13.44 9.55
CA LYS A 79 0.96 -14.11 10.86
C LYS A 79 2.42 -14.44 11.19
N LEU A 80 3.32 -14.41 10.20
CA LEU A 80 4.72 -14.78 10.35
C LEU A 80 5.63 -13.58 10.62
N LYS A 81 5.20 -12.35 10.34
CA LYS A 81 6.05 -11.16 10.41
C LYS A 81 5.28 -9.87 10.70
N GLY A 82 5.93 -8.95 11.41
CA GLY A 82 5.39 -7.64 11.75
C GLY A 82 4.78 -7.60 13.14
N GLU A 83 3.80 -6.72 13.32
CA GLU A 83 3.04 -6.53 14.55
C GLU A 83 2.21 -7.75 14.97
N SER A 84 1.65 -7.74 16.17
CA SER A 84 0.65 -8.74 16.57
C SER A 84 -0.54 -8.74 15.58
N LEU A 85 -1.17 -9.90 15.35
CA LEU A 85 -2.28 -9.99 14.38
C LEU A 85 -3.42 -9.01 14.71
N LYS A 86 -3.70 -8.79 16.00
CA LYS A 86 -4.67 -7.79 16.47
C LYS A 86 -4.30 -6.37 16.00
N ASN A 87 -3.04 -6.00 16.11
CA ASN A 87 -2.54 -4.71 15.67
C ASN A 87 -2.57 -4.61 14.14
N GLN A 88 -2.18 -5.66 13.41
CA GLN A 88 -2.26 -5.68 11.96
C GLN A 88 -3.71 -5.53 11.45
N ILE A 89 -4.70 -6.15 12.12
CA ILE A 89 -6.13 -5.97 11.82
C ILE A 89 -6.52 -4.50 11.97
N LEU A 90 -6.19 -3.86 13.10
CA LEU A 90 -6.50 -2.44 13.31
C LEU A 90 -5.86 -1.53 12.25
N ILE A 91 -4.61 -1.82 11.87
CA ILE A 91 -3.89 -1.08 10.82
C ILE A 91 -4.56 -1.30 9.46
N LEU A 92 -4.99 -2.52 9.15
CA LEU A 92 -5.69 -2.85 7.92
C LEU A 92 -7.05 -2.15 7.84
N GLU A 93 -7.85 -2.18 8.90
CA GLU A 93 -9.18 -1.55 8.95
C GLU A 93 -9.12 -0.06 8.62
N ASN A 94 -8.11 0.65 9.12
CA ASN A 94 -7.91 2.07 8.79
C ASN A 94 -7.60 2.29 7.29
N GLN A 95 -6.86 1.36 6.66
CA GLN A 95 -6.56 1.44 5.23
C GLN A 95 -7.76 1.05 4.35
N VAL A 96 -8.58 0.10 4.79
CA VAL A 96 -9.85 -0.26 4.16
C VAL A 96 -10.78 0.96 4.17
N ALA A 97 -10.99 1.58 5.33
CA ALA A 97 -11.83 2.76 5.45
C ALA A 97 -11.36 3.91 4.55
N LEU A 98 -10.04 4.14 4.47
CA LEU A 98 -9.48 5.14 3.55
C LEU A 98 -9.71 4.79 2.08
N ALA A 99 -9.54 3.53 1.70
CA ALA A 99 -9.78 3.06 0.34
C ALA A 99 -11.25 3.26 -0.07
N GLU A 100 -12.18 2.91 0.82
CA GLU A 100 -13.62 3.15 0.63
C GLU A 100 -13.94 4.64 0.50
N GLN A 101 -13.43 5.48 1.41
CA GLN A 101 -13.62 6.93 1.36
C GLN A 101 -13.15 7.55 0.04
N LEU A 102 -12.06 7.02 -0.53
CA LEU A 102 -11.48 7.51 -1.77
C LEU A 102 -11.99 6.77 -3.02
N ASN A 103 -12.88 5.79 -2.87
CA ASN A 103 -13.32 4.88 -3.92
C ASN A 103 -12.15 4.25 -4.70
N LYS A 104 -11.12 3.81 -3.97
CA LYS A 104 -9.93 3.18 -4.55
C LYS A 104 -9.92 1.67 -4.29
N PRO A 105 -9.51 0.84 -5.26
CA PRO A 105 -9.29 -0.57 -5.01
C PRO A 105 -8.17 -0.79 -3.99
N LEU A 106 -8.22 -1.96 -3.32
CA LEU A 106 -7.27 -2.38 -2.30
C LEU A 106 -6.40 -3.56 -2.79
N ILE A 107 -5.10 -3.53 -2.52
CA ILE A 107 -4.19 -4.66 -2.69
C ILE A 107 -3.92 -5.29 -1.33
N LEU A 108 -4.39 -6.52 -1.13
CA LEU A 108 -4.30 -7.26 0.12
C LEU A 108 -3.12 -8.25 0.14
N HIS A 109 -2.23 -8.09 1.11
CA HIS A 109 -1.28 -9.09 1.56
C HIS A 109 -1.93 -9.96 2.64
N CYS A 110 -2.02 -11.27 2.44
CA CYS A 110 -2.63 -12.16 3.42
C CYS A 110 -1.85 -13.48 3.51
N VAL A 111 -0.95 -13.57 4.49
CA VAL A 111 -0.09 -14.74 4.69
C VAL A 111 -0.41 -15.42 6.02
N ARG A 112 -0.94 -16.64 5.94
CA ARG A 112 -1.28 -17.51 7.08
C ARG A 112 -2.13 -16.84 8.16
N ALA A 113 -2.92 -15.83 7.80
CA ALA A 113 -3.77 -15.10 8.74
C ALA A 113 -4.90 -15.97 9.30
N PHE A 114 -5.38 -16.92 8.50
CA PHE A 114 -6.43 -17.88 8.85
C PHE A 114 -5.81 -19.27 8.81
N SER A 115 -5.72 -19.91 9.98
CA SER A 115 -5.16 -21.26 10.19
C SER A 115 -5.93 -21.95 11.30
#